data_AF-A0A127EY28-F1
#
_entry.id   AF-A0A127EY28-F1
#
_cell.length_a   1.000
_cell.length_b   1.000
_cell.length_c   1.000
_cell.angle_alpha   90.00
_cell.angle_beta   90.00
_cell.angle_gamma   90.00
#
_symmetry.space_group_name_H-M   'P 1'
#
loop_
_entity.id
_entity.type
_entity.pdbx_description
1 polymer ?
#
loop_
_entity_poly.entity_id
_entity_poly.type
_entity_poly.pdbx_seq_one_letter_code
_entity_poly.pdbx_strand_id
1 'polypeptide(L)' 'MFWLPSMMLDAGVVISKRLRILSKGGKRAARESGRMVTEKMIAAAEAGLILGTGGSTTKVMKNCRKRVRANARRLK' A
#
# COMPACT_ATOMS: atom_id res chain seq x y z
N MET A 1 -15.33 11.60 -7.97
CA MET A 1 -14.26 12.50 -7.51
C MET A 1 -14.18 12.67 -5.98
N PHE A 2 -15.18 12.26 -5.19
CA PHE A 2 -15.25 12.49 -3.73
C PHE A 2 -14.38 11.58 -2.82
N TRP A 3 -13.56 10.68 -3.39
CA TRP A 3 -12.91 9.62 -2.61
C TRP A 3 -11.48 9.95 -2.17
N LEU A 4 -10.76 10.87 -2.81
CA LEU A 4 -9.33 11.15 -2.55
C LEU A 4 -8.95 11.41 -1.07
N PRO A 5 -9.74 12.13 -0.24
CA PRO A 5 -9.30 12.55 1.09
C PRO A 5 -8.92 11.39 2.02
N SER A 6 -9.76 10.35 2.12
CA SER A 6 -9.49 9.25 3.06
C SER A 6 -8.30 8.36 2.67
N MET A 7 -7.98 8.24 1.39
CA MET A 7 -6.80 7.46 0.97
C MET A 7 -5.49 8.19 1.27
N MET A 8 -5.46 9.52 1.13
CA MET A 8 -4.27 10.31 1.48
C MET A 8 -3.98 10.22 2.98
N LEU A 9 -5.01 10.28 3.82
CA LEU A 9 -4.87 10.10 5.27
C LEU A 9 -4.33 8.70 5.62
N ASP A 10 -4.94 7.65 5.07
CA ASP A 10 -4.48 6.27 5.29
C ASP A 10 -3.02 6.07 4.84
N ALA A 11 -2.63 6.67 3.70
CA ALA A 11 -1.28 6.62 3.17
C ALA A 11 -0.27 7.37 4.06
N GLY A 12 -0.62 8.56 4.57
CA GLY A 12 0.23 9.32 5.49
C GLY A 12 0.52 8.57 6.80
N VAL A 13 -0.48 7.87 7.34
CA VAL A 13 -0.31 6.99 8.52
C VAL A 13 0.64 5.82 8.20
N VAL A 14 0.50 5.19 7.04
CA VAL A 14 1.41 4.10 6.61
C VAL A 14 2.84 4.60 6.47
N ILE A 15 3.04 5.75 5.82
CA ILE A 15 4.35 6.33 5.54
C ILE A 15 5.06 6.68 6.86
N SER A 16 4.39 7.40 7.76
CA SER A 16 4.97 7.80 9.06
C SER A 16 5.37 6.58 9.91
N LYS A 17 4.52 5.55 9.99
CA LYS A 17 4.83 4.31 10.72
C LYS A 17 6.02 3.57 10.10
N ARG A 18 6.09 3.51 8.77
CA ARG A 18 7.22 2.90 8.05
C ARG A 18 8.51 3.66 8.28
N LEU A 19 8.48 4.98 8.19
CA LEU A 19 9.64 5.81 8.45
C LEU A 19 10.19 5.57 9.86
N ARG A 20 9.30 5.48 10.87
CA ARG A 20 9.69 5.13 12.26
C ARG A 20 10.31 3.75 12.39
N ILE A 21 9.83 2.75 11.65
CA ILE A 21 10.40 1.40 11.67
C ILE A 21 11.76 1.39 10.98
N LEU A 22 11.86 2.03 9.82
CA LEU A 22 13.06 2.04 8.99
C LEU A 22 14.19 2.86 9.63
N SER A 23 13.87 3.99 10.27
CA SER A 23 14.87 4.83 10.96
C SER A 23 15.56 4.12 12.12
N LYS A 24 14.92 3.12 12.73
CA LYS A 24 15.51 2.29 13.79
C LYS A 24 16.46 1.20 13.26
N GLY A 25 16.45 0.92 11.96
CA GLY A 25 17.29 -0.11 11.36
C GLY A 25 17.04 -1.53 11.89
N GLY A 26 18.05 -2.39 11.73
CA GLY A 26 18.06 -3.77 12.22
C GLY A 26 17.06 -4.72 11.55
N LYS A 27 16.88 -5.89 12.17
CA LYS A 27 16.08 -7.01 11.60
C LYS A 27 14.62 -6.61 11.34
N ARG A 28 14.03 -5.73 12.15
CA ARG A 28 12.65 -5.26 11.95
C ARG A 28 12.54 -4.36 10.72
N ALA A 29 13.49 -3.45 10.51
CA ALA A 29 13.53 -2.60 9.31
C ALA A 29 13.72 -3.44 8.03
N ALA A 30 14.66 -4.39 8.03
CA ALA A 30 14.90 -5.26 6.88
C ALA A 30 13.68 -6.11 6.50
N ARG A 31 12.95 -6.63 7.50
CA ARG A 31 11.69 -7.36 7.24
C ARG A 31 10.59 -6.45 6.70
N GLU A 32 10.47 -5.22 7.21
CA GLU A 32 9.45 -4.28 6.73
C GLU A 32 9.78 -3.78 5.31
N SER A 33 11.04 -3.50 5.00
CA SER A 33 11.45 -3.11 3.64
C SER A 33 11.22 -4.25 2.64
N GLY A 34 11.52 -5.50 3.00
CA GLY A 34 11.19 -6.66 2.18
C GLY A 34 9.69 -6.77 1.91
N ARG A 35 8.85 -6.65 2.96
CA ARG A 35 7.38 -6.64 2.80
C ARG A 35 6.90 -5.49 1.92
N MET A 36 7.47 -4.30 2.08
CA MET A 36 7.14 -3.13 1.25
C MET A 36 7.36 -3.37 -0.24
N VAL A 37 8.37 -4.16 -0.62
CA VAL A 37 8.62 -4.55 -2.02
C VAL A 37 7.59 -5.57 -2.46
N THR A 38 7.38 -6.65 -1.68
CA THR A 38 6.37 -7.67 -1.99
C THR A 38 4.97 -7.07 -2.17
N GLU A 39 4.57 -6.14 -1.30
CA GLU A 39 3.29 -5.44 -1.39
C GLU A 39 3.13 -4.68 -2.71
N LYS A 40 4.19 -4.02 -3.21
CA LYS A 40 4.19 -3.30 -4.49
C LYS A 40 4.12 -4.27 -5.67
N MET A 41 4.89 -5.35 -5.64
CA MET A 41 4.88 -6.37 -6.70
C MET A 41 3.50 -7.02 -6.84
N ILE A 42 2.87 -7.40 -5.71
CA ILE A 42 1.51 -7.95 -5.73
C ILE A 42 0.51 -6.89 -6.22
N ALA A 43 0.62 -5.64 -5.78
CA ALA A 43 -0.27 -4.57 -6.24
C ALA A 43 -0.14 -4.32 -7.75
N ALA A 44 1.07 -4.36 -8.29
CA ALA A 44 1.33 -4.24 -9.72
C ALA A 44 0.74 -5.42 -10.51
N ALA A 45 0.94 -6.65 -10.03
CA ALA A 45 0.35 -7.84 -10.65
C ALA A 45 -1.19 -7.79 -10.67
N GLU A 46 -1.82 -7.39 -9.57
CA GLU A 46 -3.28 -7.24 -9.50
C GLU A 46 -3.78 -6.11 -10.40
N ALA A 47 -3.06 -4.99 -10.49
CA ALA A 47 -3.42 -3.91 -11.41
C ALA A 47 -3.30 -4.38 -12.87
N GLY A 48 -2.21 -5.08 -13.21
CA GLY A 48 -2.01 -5.69 -14.53
C GLY A 48 -3.10 -6.67 -14.89
N LEU A 49 -3.51 -7.54 -13.95
CA LEU A 49 -4.63 -8.46 -14.13
C LEU A 49 -5.94 -7.69 -14.37
N ILE A 50 -6.26 -6.71 -13.53
CA ILE A 50 -7.48 -5.90 -13.66
C ILE A 50 -7.55 -5.27 -15.04
N LEU A 51 -6.47 -4.66 -15.52
CA LEU A 51 -6.44 -4.00 -16.83
C LEU A 51 -6.44 -5.02 -17.97
N GLY A 52 -5.64 -6.08 -17.87
CA GLY A 52 -5.52 -7.12 -18.89
C GLY A 52 -6.82 -7.89 -19.12
N THR A 53 -7.70 -7.98 -18.12
CA THR A 53 -9.04 -8.58 -18.26
C THR A 53 -10.13 -7.54 -18.58
N GLY A 54 -9.77 -6.35 -19.07
CA GLY A 54 -10.73 -5.30 -19.48
C GLY A 54 -11.34 -4.48 -18.34
N GLY A 55 -10.76 -4.51 -17.14
CA GLY A 55 -11.19 -3.69 -16.00
C GLY A 55 -10.75 -2.24 -16.09
N SER A 56 -11.31 -1.38 -15.23
CA SER A 56 -11.06 0.06 -15.26
C SER A 56 -10.02 0.54 -14.24
N THR A 57 -9.42 1.70 -14.51
CA THR A 57 -8.55 2.42 -13.57
C THR A 57 -9.24 2.69 -12.23
N THR A 58 -10.56 2.92 -12.22
CA THR A 58 -11.33 3.08 -10.98
C THR A 58 -11.31 1.81 -10.12
N LYS A 59 -11.34 0.62 -10.74
CA LYS A 59 -11.22 -0.67 -10.03
C LYS A 59 -9.81 -0.85 -9.46
N VAL A 60 -8.78 -0.46 -10.21
CA VAL A 60 -7.39 -0.43 -9.71
C VAL A 60 -7.27 0.48 -8.49
N MET A 61 -7.83 1.69 -8.54
CA MET A 61 -7.78 2.65 -7.43
C MET A 61 -8.57 2.17 -6.19
N LYS A 62 -9.71 1.50 -6.39
CA LYS A 62 -10.46 0.86 -5.29
C LYS A 62 -9.61 -0.22 -4.61
N ASN A 63 -8.90 -1.03 -5.38
CA ASN A 63 -8.01 -2.05 -4.85
C ASN A 63 -6.79 -1.46 -4.14
N CYS A 64 -6.17 -0.42 -4.71
CA CYS A 64 -5.08 0.33 -4.09
C CYS A 64 -5.48 0.85 -2.70
N ARG A 65 -6.64 1.49 -2.58
CA ARG A 65 -7.16 1.96 -1.30
C ARG A 65 -7.35 0.84 -0.28
N LYS A 66 -7.91 -0.30 -0.70
CA LYS A 66 -8.09 -1.47 0.17
C LYS A 66 -6.75 -1.92 0.76
N ARG A 67 -5.69 -1.94 -0.05
CA ARG A 67 -4.32 -2.28 0.36
C ARG A 67 -3.74 -1.26 1.34
N VAL A 68 -3.85 0.04 1.06
CA VAL A 68 -3.36 1.09 1.95
C VAL A 68 -4.02 1.02 3.33
N ARG A 69 -5.35 0.80 3.40
CA ARG A 69 -6.07 0.59 4.67
C ARG A 69 -5.66 -0.66 5.42
N ALA A 70 -5.38 -1.75 4.71
CA ALA A 70 -4.87 -2.97 5.33
C ALA A 70 -3.48 -2.73 5.93
N ASN A 71 -2.61 -2.00 5.22
CA ASN A 71 -1.29 -1.62 5.70
C ASN A 71 -1.37 -0.72 6.94
N ALA A 72 -2.24 0.29 6.92
CA ALA A 72 -2.43 1.22 8.04
C ALA A 72 -2.83 0.50 9.34
N ARG A 73 -3.69 -0.52 9.22
CA ARG A 73 -4.15 -1.38 10.32
C ARG A 73 -3.08 -2.37 10.80
N ARG A 74 -2.29 -2.93 9.90
CA ARG A 74 -1.21 -3.88 10.24
C ARG A 74 -0.07 -3.21 11.01
N LEU A 75 0.32 -2.02 10.57
CA LEU A 75 1.43 -1.29 11.16
C LEU A 75 0.98 -0.76 12.53
N LYS A 76 1.58 -1.27 13.61
CA LYS A 76 1.43 -0.79 14.98
C LYS A 76 2.73 -0.11 15.43
#